data_AF-S3UXJ7-F1
#
_entry.id   AF-S3UXJ7-F1
#
_cell.length_a   1.000
_cell.length_b   1.000
_cell.length_c   1.000
_cell.angle_alpha   90.00
_cell.angle_beta   90.00
_cell.angle_gamma   90.00
#
_symmetry.space_group_name_H-M   'P 1'
#
loop_
_entity.id
_entity.type
_entity.pdbx_description
1 polymer ?
#
loop_
_entity_poly.entity_id
_entity_poly.type
_entity_poly.pdbx_seq_one_letter_code
_entity_poly.pdbx_strand_id
1 'polypeptide(L)'
;MFFFLSGYFSERTFRSKGIFDFIRLRGFRIIIPLISGIILFAPMQYYITALIAGYQENYFVFLWNEFLQKYPRPSHLWFLQYLVLYTFLYVAIRPILSKIGQYLFPYSRYGGAEIEPASKKRWEVLLILGLWSSFWTCLINYFFLKDTTYFTVEPVQFVYDISFFTAGGFFLGKEKTILMGRTEGKEILLLGILALFVFKGFYWIKEIDPFWSYFGYTGDWRRILHIFLKCLGGWLWVSFFIRLFQFFFAGKNSFSEYLRDSSLPVYLVHHPITLGIGYVIVQKPWSLWVKFPIHLLSTYFLTFAIYHFVIRNSHLLNSILGNARNVSPPKIS
;
A
#
# COMPACT_ATOMS: atom_id res chain seq x y z
N MET A 1 5.26 1.31 1.09
CA MET A 1 5.13 2.79 1.05
C MET A 1 3.78 3.28 1.56
N PHE A 2 2.66 2.87 0.96
CA PHE A 2 1.35 3.39 1.34
C PHE A 2 0.96 3.14 2.80
N PHE A 3 1.28 1.97 3.37
CA PHE A 3 1.06 1.71 4.80
C PHE A 3 1.80 2.72 5.69
N PHE A 4 3.08 2.98 5.41
CA PHE A 4 3.89 3.97 6.12
C PHE A 4 3.29 5.38 6.05
N LEU A 5 2.94 5.86 4.85
CA LEU A 5 2.30 7.17 4.68
C LEU A 5 0.93 7.23 5.38
N SER A 6 0.14 6.16 5.28
CA SER A 6 -1.16 6.07 5.93
C SER A 6 -1.02 6.15 7.45
N GLY A 7 -0.04 5.47 8.05
CA GLY A 7 0.26 5.55 9.48
C GLY A 7 0.69 6.95 9.92
N TYR A 8 1.56 7.61 9.15
CA TYR A 8 1.95 9.01 9.42
C TYR A 8 0.74 9.96 9.42
N PHE A 9 -0.10 9.90 8.37
CA PHE A 9 -1.31 10.72 8.31
C PHE A 9 -2.34 10.35 9.38
N SER A 10 -2.35 9.10 9.85
CA SER A 10 -3.22 8.67 10.95
C SER A 10 -2.87 9.41 12.23
N GLU A 11 -1.59 9.37 12.61
CA GLU A 11 -1.10 10.02 13.82
C GLU A 11 -1.30 11.54 13.76
N ARG A 12 -1.03 12.15 12.60
CA ARG A 12 -1.28 13.58 12.38
C ARG A 12 -2.76 13.96 12.56
N THR A 13 -3.67 13.18 11.96
CA THR A 13 -5.11 13.44 12.04
C THR A 13 -5.61 13.27 13.48
N PHE A 14 -5.19 12.19 14.14
CA PHE A 14 -5.55 11.90 15.52
C PHE A 14 -5.16 13.04 16.47
N ARG A 15 -3.91 13.56 16.37
CA ARG A 15 -3.48 14.69 17.21
C ARG A 15 -4.26 15.98 16.94
N SER A 16 -4.68 16.21 15.70
CA SER A 16 -5.38 17.44 15.32
C SER A 16 -6.87 17.47 15.67
N LYS A 17 -7.55 16.31 15.69
CA LYS A 17 -9.02 16.24 15.81
C LYS A 17 -9.54 15.33 16.92
N GLY A 18 -8.67 14.60 17.60
CA GLY A 18 -9.07 13.64 18.64
C GLY A 18 -9.65 12.33 18.08
N ILE A 19 -10.00 11.42 18.98
CA ILE A 19 -10.34 10.02 18.68
C ILE A 19 -11.67 9.85 17.92
N PHE A 20 -12.72 10.56 18.31
CA PHE A 20 -14.05 10.43 17.72
C PHE A 20 -14.08 10.91 16.26
N ASP A 21 -13.54 12.11 16.01
CA ASP A 21 -13.42 12.64 14.66
C ASP A 21 -12.44 11.83 13.81
N PHE A 22 -11.39 11.26 14.40
CA PHE A 22 -10.48 10.38 13.69
C PHE A 22 -11.20 9.12 13.17
N ILE A 23 -11.94 8.42 14.03
CA ILE A 23 -12.68 7.21 13.64
C ILE A 23 -13.76 7.57 12.62
N ARG A 24 -14.49 8.67 12.81
CA ARG A 24 -15.50 9.12 11.85
C ARG A 24 -14.88 9.43 10.49
N LEU A 25 -13.86 10.27 10.45
CA LEU A 25 -13.25 10.72 9.19
C LEU A 25 -12.55 9.59 8.45
N ARG A 26 -11.85 8.68 9.14
CA ARG A 26 -11.19 7.54 8.51
C ARG A 26 -12.12 6.39 8.22
N GLY A 27 -12.99 6.04 9.16
CA GLY A 27 -13.97 4.97 9.01
C GLY A 27 -14.81 5.20 7.77
N PHE A 28 -15.48 6.35 7.65
CA PHE A 28 -16.31 6.62 6.48
C PHE A 28 -15.50 6.72 5.17
N ARG A 29 -14.30 7.31 5.18
CA ARG A 29 -13.47 7.44 3.97
C ARG A 29 -12.83 6.14 3.48
N ILE A 30 -12.71 5.11 4.31
CA ILE A 30 -12.06 3.85 3.93
C ILE A 30 -13.09 2.71 3.86
N ILE A 31 -14.05 2.66 4.78
CA ILE A 31 -15.09 1.61 4.83
C ILE A 31 -16.08 1.75 3.67
N ILE A 32 -16.55 2.97 3.36
CA ILE A 32 -17.49 3.15 2.23
C ILE A 32 -16.85 2.69 0.89
N PRO A 33 -15.62 3.10 0.54
CA PRO A 33 -14.97 2.63 -0.67
C PRO A 33 -14.64 1.14 -0.66
N LEU A 34 -14.34 0.58 0.51
CA LEU A 34 -14.11 -0.85 0.66
C LEU A 34 -15.38 -1.64 0.35
N ILE A 35 -16.50 -1.35 1.03
CA ILE A 35 -17.76 -2.09 0.85
C ILE A 35 -18.25 -1.93 -0.59
N SER A 36 -18.27 -0.71 -1.10
CA SER A 36 -18.69 -0.46 -2.48
C SER A 36 -17.78 -1.12 -3.49
N GLY A 37 -16.46 -1.10 -3.28
CA GLY A 37 -15.52 -1.79 -4.14
C GLY A 37 -15.69 -3.31 -4.14
N ILE A 38 -15.98 -3.91 -2.98
CA ILE A 38 -16.25 -5.35 -2.85
C ILE A 38 -17.52 -5.72 -3.62
N ILE A 39 -18.56 -4.88 -3.59
CA ILE A 39 -19.83 -5.18 -4.26
C ILE A 39 -19.73 -4.91 -5.77
N LEU A 40 -19.04 -3.84 -6.17
CA LEU A 40 -19.00 -3.40 -7.56
C LEU A 40 -17.89 -4.07 -8.38
N PHE A 41 -16.66 -4.14 -7.85
CA PHE A 41 -15.47 -4.49 -8.64
C PHE A 41 -14.95 -5.90 -8.37
N ALA A 42 -15.05 -6.38 -7.13
CA ALA A 42 -14.59 -7.74 -6.81
C ALA A 42 -15.32 -8.85 -7.62
N PRO A 43 -16.66 -8.80 -7.85
CA PRO A 43 -17.33 -9.85 -8.59
C PRO A 43 -16.92 -9.85 -10.07
N MET A 44 -16.68 -8.67 -10.67
CA MET A 44 -16.16 -8.57 -12.04
C MET A 44 -14.83 -9.30 -12.20
N GLN A 45 -13.93 -9.14 -11.22
CA GLN A 45 -12.65 -9.85 -11.20
C GLN A 45 -12.83 -11.36 -11.05
N TYR A 46 -13.65 -11.82 -10.10
CA TYR A 46 -13.87 -13.25 -9.90
C TYR A 46 -14.61 -13.90 -11.08
N TYR A 47 -15.51 -13.16 -11.73
CA TYR A 47 -16.22 -13.64 -12.90
C TYR A 47 -15.29 -13.91 -14.07
N ILE A 48 -14.35 -13.00 -14.38
CA ILE A 48 -13.36 -13.24 -15.45
C ILE A 48 -12.51 -14.49 -15.14
N THR A 49 -12.09 -14.67 -13.89
CA THR A 49 -11.37 -15.89 -13.48
C THR A 49 -12.24 -17.15 -13.62
N ALA A 50 -13.52 -17.07 -13.28
CA ALA A 50 -14.48 -18.17 -13.45
C ALA A 50 -14.69 -18.51 -14.92
N LEU A 51 -14.81 -17.52 -15.81
CA LEU A 51 -14.91 -17.71 -17.26
C LEU A 51 -13.67 -18.44 -17.80
N ILE A 52 -12.47 -18.07 -17.34
CA ILE A 52 -11.22 -18.77 -17.71
C ILE A 52 -11.24 -20.22 -17.22
N ALA A 53 -11.83 -20.48 -16.04
CA ALA A 53 -12.00 -21.82 -15.49
C ALA A 53 -13.14 -22.63 -16.14
N GLY A 54 -13.82 -22.08 -17.16
CA GLY A 54 -14.87 -22.76 -17.93
C GLY A 54 -16.31 -22.50 -17.49
N TYR A 55 -16.53 -21.53 -16.59
CA TYR A 55 -17.88 -21.11 -16.20
C TYR A 55 -18.66 -20.55 -17.39
N GLN A 56 -19.90 -20.99 -17.60
CA GLN A 56 -20.70 -20.64 -18.78
C GLN A 56 -21.89 -19.71 -18.48
N GLU A 57 -22.24 -19.51 -17.22
CA GLU A 57 -23.43 -18.74 -16.86
C GLU A 57 -23.21 -17.23 -16.96
N ASN A 58 -24.31 -16.50 -17.01
CA ASN A 58 -24.32 -15.04 -17.08
C ASN A 58 -23.78 -14.39 -15.80
N TYR A 59 -23.21 -13.19 -15.94
CA TYR A 59 -22.65 -12.41 -14.83
C TYR A 59 -23.61 -12.23 -13.65
N PHE A 60 -24.89 -11.97 -13.90
CA PHE A 60 -25.87 -11.76 -12.83
C PHE A 60 -26.13 -13.03 -12.01
N VAL A 61 -26.11 -14.20 -12.67
CA VAL A 61 -26.22 -15.50 -12.01
C VAL A 61 -24.99 -15.74 -11.13
N PHE A 62 -23.80 -15.44 -11.65
CA PHE A 62 -22.56 -15.51 -10.89
C PHE A 62 -22.56 -14.57 -9.68
N LEU A 63 -22.96 -13.31 -9.88
CA LEU A 63 -23.00 -12.31 -8.81
C LEU A 63 -23.89 -12.79 -7.64
N TRP A 64 -25.08 -13.31 -7.95
CA TRP A 64 -26.02 -13.73 -6.92
C TRP A 64 -25.62 -15.07 -6.28
N ASN A 65 -25.45 -16.12 -7.08
CA ASN A 65 -25.30 -17.49 -6.59
C ASN A 65 -23.86 -17.82 -6.17
N GLU A 66 -22.86 -17.30 -6.88
CA GLU A 66 -21.47 -17.67 -6.66
C GLU A 66 -20.74 -16.67 -5.75
N PHE A 67 -21.04 -15.38 -5.88
CA PHE A 67 -20.35 -14.34 -5.11
C PHE A 67 -21.08 -13.95 -3.82
N LEU A 68 -22.33 -13.51 -3.90
CA LEU A 68 -23.08 -12.99 -2.74
C LEU A 68 -23.50 -14.09 -1.75
N GLN A 69 -23.95 -15.24 -2.23
CA GLN A 69 -24.44 -16.34 -1.37
C GLN A 69 -23.32 -17.12 -0.65
N LYS A 70 -22.13 -17.23 -1.24
CA LYS A 70 -21.04 -18.03 -0.65
C LYS A 70 -20.27 -17.22 0.39
N TYR A 71 -19.37 -16.34 -0.06
CA TYR A 71 -18.61 -15.45 0.80
C TYR A 71 -17.90 -14.37 -0.05
N PRO A 72 -18.36 -13.11 -0.01
CA PRO A 72 -17.70 -12.01 -0.71
C PRO A 72 -16.26 -11.84 -0.22
N ARG A 73 -15.28 -12.03 -1.12
CA ARG A 73 -13.87 -11.83 -0.82
C ARG A 73 -13.39 -10.48 -1.37
N PRO A 74 -12.50 -9.77 -0.67
CA PRO A 74 -12.08 -8.44 -1.08
C PRO A 74 -11.17 -8.40 -2.31
N SER A 75 -10.78 -9.53 -2.90
CA SER A 75 -9.98 -9.56 -4.12
C SER A 75 -8.75 -8.64 -4.02
N HIS A 76 -8.47 -7.78 -4.99
CA HIS A 76 -7.38 -6.80 -4.93
C HIS A 76 -7.58 -5.69 -3.87
N LEU A 77 -8.75 -5.58 -3.24
CA LEU A 77 -9.07 -4.57 -2.20
C LEU A 77 -8.59 -4.96 -0.80
N TRP A 78 -7.86 -6.08 -0.66
CA TRP A 78 -7.23 -6.51 0.59
C TRP A 78 -6.43 -5.38 1.26
N PHE A 79 -5.80 -4.51 0.47
CA PHE A 79 -5.06 -3.35 0.97
C PHE A 79 -5.96 -2.37 1.75
N LEU A 80 -7.17 -2.07 1.26
CA LEU A 80 -8.13 -1.21 1.98
C LEU A 80 -8.65 -1.91 3.24
N GLN A 81 -8.93 -3.21 3.17
CA GLN A 81 -9.33 -4.00 4.34
C GLN A 81 -8.26 -3.91 5.44
N TYR A 82 -6.99 -4.09 5.09
CA TYR A 82 -5.87 -3.99 6.03
C TYR A 82 -5.77 -2.57 6.62
N LEU A 83 -5.99 -1.52 5.82
CA LEU A 83 -6.04 -0.14 6.33
C LEU A 83 -7.15 0.09 7.36
N VAL A 84 -8.35 -0.49 7.15
CA VAL A 84 -9.44 -0.42 8.13
C VAL A 84 -9.01 -1.10 9.43
N LEU A 85 -8.52 -2.35 9.35
CA LEU A 85 -8.07 -3.12 10.51
C LEU A 85 -6.94 -2.41 11.26
N TYR A 86 -5.94 -1.90 10.54
CA TYR A 86 -4.84 -1.14 11.14
C TYR A 86 -5.29 0.16 11.79
N THR A 87 -6.30 0.83 11.25
CA THR A 87 -6.82 2.05 11.86
C THR A 87 -7.41 1.77 13.25
N PHE A 88 -8.22 0.70 13.37
CA PHE A 88 -8.78 0.30 14.67
C PHE A 88 -7.73 -0.21 15.64
N LEU A 89 -6.84 -1.09 15.18
CA LEU A 89 -5.73 -1.61 16.00
C LEU A 89 -4.81 -0.50 16.47
N TYR A 90 -4.48 0.45 15.59
CA TYR A 90 -3.60 1.57 15.92
C TYR A 90 -4.14 2.41 17.06
N VAL A 91 -5.45 2.69 17.09
CA VAL A 91 -6.07 3.44 18.19
C VAL A 91 -5.84 2.74 19.53
N ALA A 92 -5.94 1.41 19.58
CA ALA A 92 -5.72 0.63 20.79
C ALA A 92 -4.25 0.64 21.25
N ILE A 93 -3.30 0.46 20.32
CA ILE A 93 -1.87 0.31 20.64
C ILE A 93 -1.08 1.63 20.65
N ARG A 94 -1.69 2.74 20.20
CA ARG A 94 -1.07 4.05 20.07
C ARG A 94 -0.29 4.52 21.30
N PRO A 95 -0.80 4.47 22.56
CA PRO A 95 -0.06 5.01 23.69
C PRO A 95 1.29 4.31 23.88
N ILE A 96 1.32 2.99 23.65
CA ILE A 96 2.56 2.19 23.68
C ILE A 96 3.47 2.58 22.52
N LEU A 97 2.94 2.64 21.29
CA LEU A 97 3.71 3.01 20.11
C LEU A 97 4.32 4.42 20.20
N SER A 98 3.60 5.38 20.79
CA SER A 98 4.12 6.74 20.96
C SER A 98 5.35 6.78 21.89
N LYS A 99 5.33 5.98 22.97
CA LYS A 99 6.47 5.85 23.90
C LYS A 99 7.65 5.15 23.22
N ILE A 100 7.39 4.05 22.52
CA ILE A 100 8.42 3.33 21.75
C ILE A 100 9.04 4.24 20.68
N GLY A 101 8.24 4.99 19.94
CA GLY A 101 8.73 5.91 18.91
C GLY A 101 9.53 7.09 19.46
N GLN A 102 9.26 7.54 20.69
CA GLN A 102 10.10 8.53 21.39
C GLN A 102 11.43 7.93 21.86
N TYR A 103 11.43 6.67 22.29
CA TYR A 103 12.64 5.96 22.69
C TYR A 103 13.55 5.61 21.51
N LEU A 104 13.00 5.01 20.45
CA LEU A 104 13.76 4.65 19.24
C LEU A 104 14.27 5.88 18.49
N PHE A 105 13.47 6.95 18.44
CA PHE A 105 13.79 8.16 17.72
C PHE A 105 13.60 9.39 18.63
N PRO A 106 14.52 9.67 19.56
CA PRO A 106 14.39 10.82 20.46
C PRO A 106 14.39 12.15 19.69
N TYR A 107 13.52 13.07 20.10
CA TYR A 107 13.39 14.38 19.45
C TYR A 107 14.68 15.20 19.52
N SER A 108 15.49 15.04 20.56
CA SER A 108 16.80 15.71 20.69
C SER A 108 17.77 15.39 19.55
N ARG A 109 17.72 14.17 18.99
CA ARG A 109 18.64 13.72 17.93
C ARG A 109 18.04 13.85 16.52
N TYR A 110 16.73 13.64 16.41
CA TYR A 110 16.01 13.49 15.14
C TYR A 110 14.96 14.59 14.87
N GLY A 111 14.72 15.50 15.82
CA GLY A 111 13.78 16.61 15.70
C GLY A 111 14.43 17.91 15.21
N GLY A 112 13.64 18.77 14.57
CA GLY A 112 13.94 20.19 14.32
C GLY A 112 15.03 20.53 13.29
N ALA A 113 16.19 19.87 13.33
CA ALA A 113 17.33 20.19 12.48
C ALA A 113 17.11 19.78 11.02
N GLU A 114 17.65 20.57 10.08
CA GLU A 114 17.82 20.08 8.71
C GLU A 114 18.80 18.91 8.72
N ILE A 115 18.39 17.81 8.09
CA ILE A 115 19.22 16.63 7.95
C ILE A 115 19.81 16.68 6.56
N GLU A 116 21.13 16.81 6.49
CA GLU A 116 21.86 16.82 5.22
C GLU A 116 21.53 15.58 4.38
N PRO A 117 21.47 15.74 3.04
CA PRO A 117 21.43 14.61 2.11
C PRO A 117 22.56 13.62 2.43
N ALA A 118 22.24 12.32 2.39
CA ALA A 118 23.16 11.24 2.72
C ALA A 118 23.75 11.23 4.17
N SER A 119 23.19 11.98 5.12
CA SER A 119 23.67 11.94 6.51
C SER A 119 23.61 10.53 7.12
N LYS A 120 24.56 10.22 8.01
CA LYS A 120 24.59 8.96 8.79
C LYS A 120 23.27 8.70 9.53
N LYS A 121 22.57 9.76 9.95
CA LYS A 121 21.26 9.67 10.63
C LYS A 121 20.18 9.04 9.76
N ARG A 122 20.15 9.29 8.45
CA ARG A 122 19.14 8.70 7.55
C ARG A 122 19.35 7.18 7.44
N TRP A 123 20.60 6.75 7.27
CA TRP A 123 20.95 5.33 7.22
C TRP A 123 20.66 4.60 8.53
N GLU A 124 20.96 5.24 9.67
CA GLU A 124 20.61 4.74 10.99
C GLU A 124 19.11 4.54 11.14
N VAL A 125 18.28 5.51 10.71
CA VAL A 125 16.83 5.38 10.73
C VAL A 125 16.38 4.19 9.88
N LEU A 126 16.93 4.01 8.68
CA LEU A 126 16.56 2.88 7.81
C LEU A 126 16.93 1.52 8.41
N LEU A 127 18.07 1.43 9.08
CA LEU A 127 18.48 0.22 9.79
C LEU A 127 17.55 -0.06 10.98
N ILE A 128 17.23 0.94 11.81
CA ILE A 128 16.30 0.78 12.94
C ILE A 128 14.91 0.35 12.45
N LEU A 129 14.42 0.95 11.38
CA LEU A 129 13.14 0.57 10.76
C LEU A 129 13.18 -0.84 10.15
N GLY A 130 14.28 -1.21 9.50
CA GLY A 130 14.53 -2.55 9.02
C GLY A 130 14.48 -3.58 10.15
N LEU A 131 15.18 -3.33 11.25
CA LEU A 131 15.18 -4.19 12.43
C LEU A 131 13.81 -4.27 13.10
N TRP A 132 13.12 -3.13 13.26
CA TRP A 132 11.75 -3.08 13.79
C TRP A 132 10.79 -3.98 13.01
N SER A 133 10.74 -3.81 11.68
CA SER A 133 9.86 -4.61 10.82
C SER A 133 10.28 -6.09 10.80
N SER A 134 11.58 -6.37 10.87
CA SER A 134 12.09 -7.74 10.87
C SER A 134 11.76 -8.47 12.15
N PHE A 135 11.92 -7.83 13.31
CA PHE A 135 11.60 -8.43 14.61
C PHE A 135 10.15 -8.93 14.64
N TRP A 136 9.19 -8.08 14.31
CA TRP A 136 7.77 -8.45 14.31
C TRP A 136 7.43 -9.50 13.25
N THR A 137 8.03 -9.40 12.05
CA THR A 137 7.80 -10.37 10.97
C THR A 137 8.38 -11.74 11.31
N CYS A 138 9.56 -11.79 11.94
CA CYS A 138 10.15 -13.04 12.42
C CYS A 138 9.29 -13.67 13.52
N LEU A 139 8.84 -12.87 14.48
CA LEU A 139 8.02 -13.34 15.59
C LEU A 139 6.76 -14.02 15.09
N ILE A 140 6.03 -13.42 14.13
CA ILE A 140 4.82 -14.05 13.60
C ILE A 140 5.14 -15.24 12.70
N ASN A 141 6.22 -15.19 11.92
CA ASN A 141 6.56 -16.28 11.00
C ASN A 141 7.03 -17.55 11.73
N TYR A 142 7.50 -17.41 12.97
CA TYR A 142 7.79 -18.53 13.84
C TYR A 142 6.53 -19.37 14.14
N PHE A 143 5.38 -18.72 14.34
CA PHE A 143 4.12 -19.39 14.65
C PHE A 143 3.27 -19.72 13.41
N PHE A 144 3.35 -18.90 12.36
CA PHE A 144 2.51 -19.00 11.17
C PHE A 144 3.34 -19.10 9.90
N LEU A 145 2.93 -20.02 9.02
CA LEU A 145 3.44 -20.07 7.65
C LEU A 145 2.87 -18.91 6.83
N LYS A 146 3.68 -18.41 5.89
CA LYS A 146 3.28 -17.25 5.09
C LYS A 146 1.97 -17.49 4.33
N ASP A 147 1.76 -18.67 3.74
CA ASP A 147 0.60 -18.91 2.87
C ASP A 147 -0.67 -19.35 3.63
N THR A 148 -0.66 -19.25 4.97
CA THR A 148 -1.85 -19.54 5.78
C THR A 148 -2.76 -18.33 5.83
N THR A 149 -4.01 -18.52 5.36
CA THR A 149 -5.03 -17.46 5.38
C THR A 149 -6.11 -17.79 6.39
N TYR A 150 -6.40 -16.87 7.30
CA TYR A 150 -7.48 -16.95 8.27
C TYR A 150 -8.44 -15.79 8.05
N PHE A 151 -9.71 -16.07 7.73
CA PHE A 151 -10.72 -15.03 7.47
C PHE A 151 -10.24 -13.95 6.48
N THR A 152 -9.60 -14.36 5.37
CA THR A 152 -8.98 -13.48 4.34
C THR A 152 -7.74 -12.69 4.77
N VAL A 153 -7.26 -12.88 6.00
CA VAL A 153 -6.04 -12.26 6.51
C VAL A 153 -4.90 -13.28 6.50
N GLU A 154 -3.78 -12.87 5.91
CA GLU A 154 -2.53 -13.61 5.94
C GLU A 154 -1.67 -13.10 7.11
N PRO A 155 -1.46 -13.85 8.21
CA PRO A 155 -0.86 -13.31 9.44
C PRO A 155 0.54 -12.74 9.25
N VAL A 156 1.39 -13.43 8.49
CA VAL A 156 2.78 -13.00 8.25
C VAL A 156 2.81 -11.69 7.46
N GLN A 157 2.02 -11.59 6.40
CA GLN A 157 1.89 -10.36 5.62
C GLN A 157 1.22 -9.24 6.42
N PHE A 158 0.21 -9.56 7.23
CA PHE A 158 -0.50 -8.60 8.06
C PHE A 158 0.44 -7.93 9.09
N VAL A 159 1.31 -8.71 9.76
CA VAL A 159 2.28 -8.15 10.71
C VAL A 159 3.43 -7.44 10.00
N TYR A 160 3.86 -7.95 8.85
CA TYR A 160 4.81 -7.23 7.99
C TYR A 160 4.27 -5.83 7.67
N ASP A 161 3.05 -5.72 7.13
CA ASP A 161 2.45 -4.46 6.69
C ASP A 161 2.10 -3.51 7.87
N ILE A 162 1.61 -4.04 9.00
CA ILE A 162 1.34 -3.21 10.19
C ILE A 162 2.62 -2.63 10.78
N SER A 163 3.76 -3.31 10.64
CA SER A 163 5.05 -2.77 11.11
C SER A 163 5.44 -1.49 10.35
N PHE A 164 5.15 -1.41 9.05
CA PHE A 164 5.34 -0.20 8.25
C PHE A 164 4.33 0.89 8.62
N PHE A 165 3.07 0.50 8.86
CA PHE A 165 2.03 1.44 9.28
C PHE A 165 2.37 2.08 10.63
N THR A 166 2.74 1.29 11.63
CA THR A 166 3.07 1.77 12.97
C THR A 166 4.33 2.65 12.99
N ALA A 167 5.33 2.28 12.18
CA ALA A 167 6.52 3.11 11.98
C ALA A 167 6.20 4.52 11.44
N GLY A 168 5.14 4.67 10.65
CA GLY A 168 4.66 5.98 10.18
C GLY A 168 4.34 6.94 11.32
N GLY A 169 3.80 6.44 12.44
CA GLY A 169 3.47 7.24 13.61
C GLY A 169 4.70 7.80 14.35
N PHE A 170 5.90 7.24 14.15
CA PHE A 170 7.11 7.67 14.86
C PHE A 170 7.67 9.01 14.37
N PHE A 171 7.27 9.44 13.16
CA PHE A 171 7.86 10.57 12.44
C PHE A 171 7.11 11.89 12.55
N LEU A 172 6.03 11.96 13.33
CA LEU A 172 5.36 13.24 13.58
C LEU A 172 6.29 14.19 14.36
N GLY A 173 6.61 15.35 13.79
CA GLY A 173 7.62 16.28 14.30
C GLY A 173 9.06 15.93 13.94
N LYS A 174 9.29 14.87 13.15
CA LYS A 174 10.60 14.40 12.68
C LYS A 174 10.58 14.18 11.16
N GLU A 175 9.70 14.87 10.47
CA GLU A 175 9.42 14.66 9.04
C GLU A 175 10.66 14.82 8.18
N LYS A 176 11.59 15.72 8.56
CA LYS A 176 12.84 16.00 7.85
C LYS A 176 13.81 14.81 7.72
N THR A 177 13.57 13.71 8.45
CA THR A 177 14.37 12.49 8.35
C THR A 177 14.13 11.75 7.03
N ILE A 178 12.88 11.37 6.77
CA ILE A 178 12.45 10.57 5.61
C ILE A 178 11.46 11.33 4.73
N LEU A 179 10.45 11.97 5.32
CA LEU A 179 9.27 12.49 4.63
C LEU A 179 9.46 13.88 3.99
N MET A 180 10.43 14.66 4.48
CA MET A 180 10.73 16.01 4.03
C MET A 180 12.24 16.24 3.96
N GLY A 181 12.66 17.37 3.41
CA GLY A 181 14.05 17.81 3.37
C GLY A 181 14.63 17.90 1.95
N ARG A 182 15.85 18.41 1.86
CA ARG A 182 16.60 18.50 0.60
C ARG A 182 16.91 17.10 0.09
N THR A 183 16.79 16.96 -1.23
CA THR A 183 17.01 15.71 -1.95
C THR A 183 18.08 15.93 -3.01
N GLU A 184 19.03 15.01 -3.10
CA GLU A 184 20.11 15.03 -4.09
C GLU A 184 20.01 13.82 -5.03
N GLY A 185 20.40 14.00 -6.29
CA GLY A 185 20.42 12.92 -7.28
C GLY A 185 21.34 11.75 -6.88
N LYS A 186 22.47 12.04 -6.22
CA LYS A 186 23.40 11.01 -5.70
C LYS A 186 22.75 10.13 -4.64
N GLU A 187 21.96 10.71 -3.74
CA GLU A 187 21.23 9.97 -2.72
C GLU A 187 20.18 9.04 -3.33
N ILE A 188 19.42 9.53 -4.32
CA ILE A 188 18.41 8.72 -5.04
C ILE A 188 19.09 7.54 -5.72
N LEU A 189 20.20 7.79 -6.43
CA LEU A 189 20.95 6.73 -7.11
C LEU A 189 21.48 5.70 -6.10
N LEU A 190 22.05 6.14 -4.98
CA LEU A 190 22.56 5.26 -3.94
C LEU A 190 21.45 4.41 -3.30
N LEU A 191 20.30 5.01 -2.97
CA LEU A 191 19.13 4.29 -2.46
C LEU A 191 18.60 3.27 -3.48
N GLY A 192 18.56 3.63 -4.76
CA GLY A 192 18.11 2.74 -5.84
C GLY A 192 19.05 1.55 -6.03
N ILE A 193 20.36 1.78 -6.11
CA ILE A 193 21.38 0.72 -6.23
C ILE A 193 21.32 -0.20 -5.01
N LEU A 194 21.25 0.36 -3.80
CA LEU A 194 21.18 -0.43 -2.58
C LEU A 194 19.87 -1.23 -2.50
N ALA A 195 18.73 -0.65 -2.89
CA ALA A 195 17.46 -1.35 -2.95
C ALA A 195 17.50 -2.53 -3.92
N LEU A 196 18.11 -2.36 -5.11
CA LEU A 196 18.32 -3.42 -6.08
C LEU A 196 19.28 -4.50 -5.57
N PHE A 197 20.36 -4.11 -4.90
CA PHE A 197 21.32 -5.04 -4.32
C PHE A 197 20.69 -5.90 -3.22
N VAL A 198 19.97 -5.26 -2.28
CA VAL A 198 19.23 -5.96 -1.21
C VAL A 198 18.13 -6.84 -1.80
N PHE A 199 17.42 -6.38 -2.84
CA PHE A 199 16.42 -7.18 -3.53
C PHE A 199 17.02 -8.42 -4.22
N LYS A 200 18.19 -8.27 -4.87
CA LYS A 200 18.92 -9.40 -5.45
C LYS A 200 19.35 -10.40 -4.38
N GLY A 201 19.87 -9.92 -3.25
CA GLY A 201 20.22 -10.76 -2.10
C GLY A 201 19.01 -11.51 -1.55
N PHE A 202 17.88 -10.83 -1.36
CA PHE A 202 16.60 -11.45 -0.99
C PHE A 202 16.18 -12.54 -1.98
N TYR A 203 16.23 -12.26 -3.29
CA TYR A 203 15.82 -13.21 -4.32
C TYR A 203 16.73 -14.43 -4.37
N TRP A 204 18.04 -14.24 -4.21
CA TRP A 204 19.00 -15.34 -4.15
C TRP A 204 18.77 -16.23 -2.93
N ILE A 205 18.51 -15.65 -1.75
CA ILE A 205 18.18 -16.45 -0.55
C ILE A 205 16.86 -17.20 -0.74
N LYS A 206 15.87 -16.64 -1.44
CA LYS A 206 14.60 -17.31 -1.73
C LYS A 206 14.75 -18.64 -2.48
N GLU A 207 15.78 -18.79 -3.32
CA GLU A 207 16.09 -20.06 -4.00
C GLU A 207 16.50 -21.17 -3.01
N ILE A 208 17.13 -20.78 -1.90
CA ILE A 208 17.64 -21.69 -0.86
C ILE A 208 16.61 -21.89 0.25
N ASP A 209 15.97 -20.81 0.69
CA ASP A 209 15.00 -20.74 1.78
C ASP A 209 13.64 -20.26 1.25
N PRO A 210 12.79 -21.17 0.76
CA PRO A 210 11.49 -20.78 0.25
C PRO A 210 10.65 -20.13 1.35
N PHE A 211 10.15 -18.92 1.09
CA PHE A 211 9.47 -18.11 2.11
C PHE A 211 8.15 -18.75 2.60
N TRP A 212 7.58 -19.68 1.84
CA TRP A 212 6.42 -20.48 2.24
C TRP A 212 6.76 -21.60 3.25
N SER A 213 8.04 -21.94 3.39
CA SER A 213 8.50 -22.97 4.33
C SER A 213 8.52 -22.47 5.77
N TYR A 214 8.56 -23.40 6.72
CA TYR A 214 8.61 -23.11 8.16
C TYR A 214 9.93 -22.43 8.56
N PHE A 215 9.92 -21.74 9.71
CA PHE A 215 10.97 -20.81 10.10
C PHE A 215 12.38 -21.42 10.15
N GLY A 216 12.50 -22.70 10.52
CA GLY A 216 13.78 -23.41 10.64
C GLY A 216 14.19 -24.23 9.43
N TYR A 217 13.52 -24.13 8.27
CA TYR A 217 13.71 -25.05 7.13
C TYR A 217 15.17 -25.18 6.65
N THR A 218 15.89 -24.06 6.57
CA THR A 218 17.32 -24.04 6.19
C THR A 218 18.24 -23.51 7.30
N GLY A 219 17.72 -23.42 8.52
CA GLY A 219 18.37 -22.84 9.69
C GLY A 219 17.87 -21.43 10.04
N ASP A 220 17.64 -21.19 11.32
CA ASP A 220 16.96 -19.99 11.83
C ASP A 220 17.66 -18.68 11.41
N TRP A 221 19.00 -18.66 11.39
CA TRP A 221 19.74 -17.47 10.98
C TRP A 221 19.49 -17.08 9.51
N ARG A 222 19.29 -18.07 8.62
CA ARG A 222 19.00 -17.81 7.21
C ARG A 222 17.62 -17.21 7.05
N ARG A 223 16.63 -17.71 7.78
CA ARG A 223 15.28 -17.15 7.79
C ARG A 223 15.25 -15.72 8.33
N ILE A 224 15.97 -15.47 9.43
CA ILE A 224 16.10 -14.12 10.00
C ILE A 224 16.74 -13.18 8.97
N LEU A 225 17.84 -13.60 8.32
CA LEU A 225 18.47 -12.81 7.26
C LEU A 225 17.53 -12.57 6.08
N HIS A 226 16.80 -13.60 5.64
CA HIS A 226 15.85 -13.52 4.54
C HIS A 226 14.74 -12.49 4.82
N ILE A 227 14.14 -12.55 6.01
CA ILE A 227 13.14 -11.59 6.48
C ILE A 227 13.74 -10.19 6.63
N PHE A 228 14.97 -10.09 7.15
CA PHE A 228 15.67 -8.82 7.28
C PHE A 228 15.88 -8.13 5.93
N LEU A 229 16.35 -8.86 4.92
CA LEU A 229 16.50 -8.31 3.56
C LEU A 229 15.14 -7.91 2.95
N LYS A 230 14.06 -8.68 3.19
CA LYS A 230 12.70 -8.29 2.77
C LYS A 230 12.25 -6.96 3.38
N CYS A 231 12.45 -6.80 4.69
CA CYS A 231 12.05 -5.59 5.43
C CYS A 231 12.92 -4.38 5.08
N LEU A 232 14.24 -4.55 5.11
CA LEU A 232 15.20 -3.50 4.75
C LEU A 232 15.01 -3.06 3.29
N GLY A 233 14.86 -4.00 2.36
CA GLY A 233 14.56 -3.72 0.96
C GLY A 233 13.27 -2.91 0.81
N GLY A 234 12.23 -3.26 1.57
CA GLY A 234 10.99 -2.49 1.64
C GLY A 234 11.24 -1.03 2.05
N TRP A 235 12.00 -0.78 3.12
CA TRP A 235 12.32 0.58 3.58
C TRP A 235 13.21 1.38 2.62
N LEU A 236 14.15 0.71 1.95
CA LEU A 236 14.97 1.31 0.90
C LEU A 236 14.11 1.75 -0.28
N TRP A 237 13.19 0.91 -0.75
CA TRP A 237 12.24 1.28 -1.78
C TRP A 237 11.31 2.42 -1.36
N VAL A 238 10.81 2.40 -0.12
CA VAL A 238 10.01 3.51 0.42
C VAL A 238 10.78 4.83 0.35
N SER A 239 12.03 4.84 0.82
CA SER A 239 12.86 6.04 0.81
C SER A 239 13.23 6.48 -0.60
N PHE A 240 13.59 5.54 -1.46
CA PHE A 240 13.86 5.79 -2.87
C PHE A 240 12.67 6.47 -3.56
N PHE A 241 11.46 5.92 -3.45
CA PHE A 241 10.28 6.51 -4.11
C PHE A 241 9.88 7.86 -3.52
N ILE A 242 10.01 8.07 -2.21
CA ILE A 242 9.76 9.38 -1.59
C ILE A 242 10.73 10.42 -2.14
N ARG A 243 12.03 10.11 -2.19
CA ARG A 243 13.07 11.03 -2.70
C ARG A 243 12.91 11.27 -4.20
N LEU A 244 12.62 10.23 -4.97
CA LEU A 244 12.34 10.33 -6.41
C LEU A 244 11.15 11.26 -6.66
N PHE A 245 10.06 11.11 -5.89
CA PHE A 245 8.89 11.97 -6.02
C PHE A 245 9.19 13.41 -5.60
N GLN A 246 9.96 13.64 -4.54
CA GLN A 246 10.40 14.98 -4.14
C GLN A 246 11.28 15.63 -5.20
N PHE A 247 12.11 14.87 -5.90
CA PHE A 247 13.01 15.41 -6.92
C PHE A 247 12.27 15.82 -8.20
N PHE A 248 11.33 15.00 -8.67
CA PHE A 248 10.59 15.26 -9.92
C PHE A 248 9.27 16.02 -9.74
N PHE A 249 8.62 15.91 -8.57
CA PHE A 249 7.26 16.38 -8.33
C PHE A 249 7.13 17.24 -7.06
N ALA A 250 8.20 17.95 -6.65
CA ALA A 250 8.15 18.89 -5.52
C ALA A 250 7.13 20.03 -5.71
N GLY A 251 6.84 20.41 -6.96
CA GLY A 251 5.93 21.50 -7.28
C GLY A 251 4.45 21.09 -7.17
N LYS A 252 3.65 21.95 -6.54
CA LYS A 252 2.19 21.84 -6.60
C LYS A 252 1.71 22.43 -7.93
N ASN A 253 1.27 21.58 -8.86
CA ASN A 253 0.65 21.98 -10.11
C ASN A 253 -0.69 21.26 -10.34
N SER A 254 -1.49 21.73 -11.30
CA SER A 254 -2.81 21.16 -11.62
C SER A 254 -2.74 19.66 -11.97
N PHE A 255 -1.65 19.23 -12.59
CA PHE A 255 -1.41 17.83 -12.92
C PHE A 255 -1.20 16.96 -11.67
N SER A 256 -0.40 17.42 -10.70
CA SER A 256 -0.18 16.73 -9.43
C SER A 256 -1.45 16.63 -8.60
N GLU A 257 -2.31 17.67 -8.63
CA GLU A 257 -3.62 17.64 -7.99
C GLU A 257 -4.55 16.64 -8.67
N TYR A 258 -4.57 16.61 -10.00
CA TYR A 258 -5.34 15.63 -10.77
C TYR A 258 -4.93 14.19 -10.43
N LEU A 259 -3.62 13.88 -10.42
CA LEU A 259 -3.12 12.54 -10.09
C LEU A 259 -3.44 12.13 -8.65
N ARG A 260 -3.34 13.08 -7.71
CA ARG A 260 -3.70 12.83 -6.31
C ARG A 260 -5.19 12.49 -6.19
N ASP A 261 -6.04 13.33 -6.80
CA ASP A 261 -7.50 13.19 -6.75
C ASP A 261 -7.99 11.95 -7.54
N SER A 262 -7.23 11.46 -8.52
CA SER A 262 -7.59 10.26 -9.28
C SER A 262 -7.14 8.95 -8.63
N SER A 263 -6.18 9.01 -7.69
CA SER A 263 -5.48 7.82 -7.18
C SER A 263 -6.39 6.71 -6.66
N LEU A 264 -7.34 7.01 -5.77
CA LEU A 264 -8.23 6.02 -5.17
C LEU A 264 -9.28 5.49 -6.17
N PRO A 265 -10.02 6.32 -6.93
CA PRO A 265 -10.92 5.82 -7.96
C PRO A 265 -10.23 4.96 -9.02
N VAL A 266 -9.07 5.39 -9.52
CA VAL A 266 -8.26 4.63 -10.49
C VAL A 266 -7.82 3.29 -9.87
N TYR A 267 -7.39 3.30 -8.59
CA TYR A 267 -7.06 2.08 -7.87
C TYR A 267 -8.23 1.08 -7.80
N LEU A 268 -9.48 1.54 -7.59
CA LEU A 268 -10.63 0.64 -7.51
C LEU A 268 -11.03 0.06 -8.88
N VAL A 269 -10.89 0.85 -9.94
CA VAL A 269 -11.42 0.52 -11.27
C VAL A 269 -10.40 -0.21 -12.16
N HIS A 270 -9.10 -0.01 -11.95
CA HIS A 270 -8.08 -0.56 -12.87
C HIS A 270 -8.04 -2.09 -12.92
N HIS A 271 -8.32 -2.78 -11.81
CA HIS A 271 -8.17 -4.24 -11.73
C HIS A 271 -9.16 -5.02 -12.61
N PRO A 272 -10.47 -4.72 -12.60
CA PRO A 272 -11.40 -5.29 -13.58
C PRO A 272 -11.00 -5.02 -15.03
N ILE A 273 -10.51 -3.81 -15.32
CA ILE A 273 -10.09 -3.41 -16.68
C ILE A 273 -8.86 -4.22 -17.12
N THR A 274 -7.80 -4.27 -16.31
CA THR A 274 -6.60 -5.05 -16.65
C THR A 274 -6.93 -6.52 -16.83
N LEU A 275 -7.84 -7.10 -16.05
CA LEU A 275 -8.23 -8.50 -16.22
C LEU A 275 -9.05 -8.71 -17.49
N GLY A 276 -9.99 -7.80 -17.81
CA GLY A 276 -10.78 -7.88 -19.03
C GLY A 276 -9.91 -7.76 -20.28
N ILE A 277 -8.99 -6.80 -20.30
CA ILE A 277 -8.01 -6.64 -21.39
C ILE A 277 -7.09 -7.86 -21.47
N GLY A 278 -6.59 -8.33 -20.32
CA GLY A 278 -5.73 -9.52 -20.25
C GLY A 278 -6.42 -10.76 -20.82
N TYR A 279 -7.69 -10.98 -20.47
CA TYR A 279 -8.50 -12.09 -20.97
C TYR A 279 -8.56 -12.11 -22.51
N VAL A 280 -8.69 -10.95 -23.14
CA VAL A 280 -8.77 -10.83 -24.61
C VAL A 280 -7.38 -10.92 -25.27
N ILE A 281 -6.37 -10.22 -24.73
CA ILE A 281 -5.04 -10.11 -25.35
C ILE A 281 -4.24 -11.40 -25.22
N VAL A 282 -4.34 -12.11 -24.09
CA VAL A 282 -3.52 -13.31 -23.81
C VAL A 282 -3.74 -14.39 -24.87
N GLN A 283 -4.98 -14.53 -25.37
CA GLN A 283 -5.38 -15.53 -26.36
C GLN A 283 -4.92 -15.22 -27.79
N LYS A 284 -4.46 -13.98 -28.08
CA LYS A 284 -4.04 -13.60 -29.43
C LYS A 284 -2.66 -14.20 -29.78
N PRO A 285 -2.38 -14.52 -31.05
CA PRO A 285 -1.10 -15.07 -31.49
C PRO A 285 0.02 -14.01 -31.59
N TRP A 286 -0.05 -12.92 -30.83
CA TRP A 286 0.94 -11.84 -30.84
C TRP A 286 2.14 -12.15 -29.93
N SER A 287 3.30 -11.57 -30.24
CA SER A 287 4.49 -11.67 -29.40
C SER A 287 4.33 -10.88 -28.08
N LEU A 288 5.13 -11.24 -27.07
CA LEU A 288 5.12 -10.56 -25.76
C LEU A 288 5.41 -9.06 -25.87
N TRP A 289 6.30 -8.67 -26.80
CA TRP A 289 6.67 -7.28 -27.07
C TRP A 289 5.52 -6.43 -27.60
N VAL A 290 4.48 -7.07 -28.15
CA VAL A 290 3.26 -6.39 -28.62
C VAL A 290 2.18 -6.48 -27.55
N LYS A 291 1.97 -7.66 -26.97
CA LYS A 291 0.95 -7.88 -25.92
C LYS A 291 1.15 -6.95 -24.72
N PHE A 292 2.39 -6.84 -24.23
CA PHE A 292 2.68 -6.10 -23.01
C PHE A 292 2.42 -4.58 -23.15
N PRO A 293 2.96 -3.87 -24.16
CA PRO A 293 2.66 -2.44 -24.33
C PRO A 293 1.18 -2.17 -24.60
N ILE A 294 0.51 -2.99 -25.42
CA ILE A 294 -0.92 -2.82 -25.70
C ILE A 294 -1.73 -2.97 -24.41
N HIS A 295 -1.46 -4.03 -23.63
CA HIS A 295 -2.12 -4.25 -22.35
C HIS A 295 -1.92 -3.08 -21.40
N LEU A 296 -0.67 -2.63 -21.24
CA LEU A 296 -0.31 -1.53 -20.34
C LEU A 296 -0.98 -0.22 -20.74
N LEU A 297 -0.82 0.18 -22.01
CA LEU A 297 -1.36 1.45 -22.53
C LEU A 297 -2.88 1.45 -22.53
N SER A 298 -3.52 0.35 -22.93
CA SER A 298 -4.98 0.24 -22.94
C SER A 298 -5.54 0.27 -21.53
N THR A 299 -4.93 -0.45 -20.57
CA THR A 299 -5.36 -0.42 -19.17
C THR A 299 -5.24 0.99 -18.60
N TYR A 300 -4.11 1.66 -18.82
CA TYR A 300 -3.87 3.01 -18.35
C TYR A 300 -4.88 3.99 -18.96
N PHE A 301 -5.00 4.00 -20.29
CA PHE A 301 -5.90 4.88 -21.02
C PHE A 301 -7.36 4.68 -20.60
N LEU A 302 -7.86 3.45 -20.59
CA LEU A 302 -9.26 3.17 -20.26
C LEU A 302 -9.57 3.50 -18.80
N THR A 303 -8.68 3.18 -17.86
CA THR A 303 -8.91 3.52 -16.44
C THR A 303 -8.96 5.03 -16.23
N PHE A 304 -8.04 5.78 -16.83
CA PHE A 304 -8.03 7.24 -16.74
C PHE A 304 -9.19 7.88 -17.50
N ALA A 305 -9.62 7.30 -18.63
CA ALA A 305 -10.80 7.76 -19.37
C ALA A 305 -12.07 7.59 -18.53
N ILE A 306 -12.26 6.42 -17.90
CA ILE A 306 -13.39 6.18 -17.00
C ILE A 306 -13.36 7.16 -15.83
N TYR A 307 -12.18 7.37 -15.23
CA TYR A 307 -12.06 8.39 -14.19
C TYR A 307 -12.45 9.78 -14.70
N HIS A 308 -11.90 10.22 -15.84
CA HIS A 308 -12.06 11.57 -16.35
C HIS A 308 -13.49 11.88 -16.76
N PHE A 309 -14.13 10.97 -17.49
CA PHE A 309 -15.44 11.21 -18.10
C PHE A 309 -16.60 10.76 -17.22
N VAL A 310 -16.43 9.71 -16.41
CA VAL A 310 -17.53 9.12 -15.62
C VAL A 310 -17.46 9.53 -14.15
N ILE A 311 -16.30 9.38 -13.52
CA ILE A 311 -16.18 9.51 -12.06
C ILE A 311 -15.95 10.96 -11.64
N ARG A 312 -15.05 11.68 -12.31
CA ARG A 312 -14.52 12.98 -11.88
C ARG A 312 -15.60 14.01 -11.55
N ASN A 313 -16.66 14.07 -12.36
CA ASN A 313 -17.73 15.05 -12.21
C ASN A 313 -18.96 14.53 -11.46
N SER A 314 -18.99 13.25 -11.08
CA SER A 314 -20.12 12.64 -10.38
C SER A 314 -19.92 12.71 -8.86
N HIS A 315 -20.77 13.46 -8.17
CA HIS A 315 -20.73 13.54 -6.70
C HIS A 315 -20.96 12.16 -6.07
N LEU A 316 -21.98 11.43 -6.54
CA LEU A 316 -22.31 10.09 -6.04
C LEU A 316 -21.13 9.12 -6.15
N LEU A 317 -20.49 9.04 -7.33
CA LEU A 317 -19.37 8.13 -7.54
C LEU A 317 -18.16 8.55 -6.71
N ASN A 318 -17.87 9.84 -6.60
CA ASN A 318 -16.80 10.31 -5.72
C ASN A 318 -17.11 10.00 -4.24
N SER A 319 -18.36 10.10 -3.78
CA SER A 319 -18.74 9.72 -2.42
C SER A 319 -18.54 8.23 -2.15
N ILE A 320 -19.02 7.39 -3.06
CA ILE A 320 -18.94 5.93 -2.95
C ILE A 320 -17.48 5.47 -3.02
N LEU A 321 -16.69 6.03 -3.95
CA LEU A 321 -15.29 5.67 -4.17
C LEU A 321 -14.31 6.41 -3.24
N GLY A 322 -14.80 7.17 -2.26
CA GLY A 322 -13.98 7.76 -1.20
C GLY A 322 -13.25 9.04 -1.55
N ASN A 323 -13.58 9.61 -2.71
CA ASN A 323 -13.05 10.86 -3.21
C ASN A 323 -14.03 12.03 -3.02
N ALA A 324 -14.96 11.92 -2.07
CA ALA A 324 -15.95 12.94 -1.78
C ALA A 324 -15.25 14.28 -1.53
N ARG A 325 -15.41 15.22 -2.47
CA ARG A 325 -14.93 16.58 -2.29
C ARG A 325 -15.78 17.22 -1.22
N ASN A 326 -15.17 17.96 -0.30
CA ASN A 326 -15.92 18.94 0.47
C ASN A 326 -16.42 19.95 -0.56
N VAL A 327 -17.69 19.85 -0.94
CA VAL A 327 -18.37 20.88 -1.71
C VAL A 327 -18.25 22.13 -0.86
N SER A 328 -17.42 23.08 -1.28
CA SER A 328 -17.52 24.44 -0.73
C SER A 328 -18.97 24.86 -0.94
N PRO A 329 -19.68 25.35 0.09
CA PRO A 329 -21.05 25.78 -0.09
C PRO A 329 -21.11 26.72 -1.29
N PRO A 330 -22.15 26.63 -2.14
CA PRO A 330 -22.29 27.53 -3.27
C PRO A 330 -22.09 28.94 -2.74
N LYS A 331 -21.18 29.70 -3.36
CA LYS A 331 -21.05 31.12 -3.08
C LYS A 331 -22.43 31.70 -3.36
N ILE A 332 -23.16 32.04 -2.30
CA ILE A 332 -24.39 32.81 -2.41
C ILE A 332 -23.91 34.15 -2.97
N SER A 333 -24.16 34.36 -4.26
CA SER A 333 -23.94 35.62 -4.96
C SER A 333 -24.99 36.63 -4.52
#